data_AF-A0A915JI31-F1
#
_entry.id   AF-A0A915JI31-F1
#
_cell.length_a   1.000
_cell.length_b   1.000
_cell.length_c   1.000
_cell.angle_alpha   90.00
_cell.angle_beta   90.00
_cell.angle_gamma   90.00
#
_symmetry.space_group_name_H-M   'P 1'
#
loop_
_entity.id
_entity.type
_entity.pdbx_description
1 polymer ?
#
loop_
_entity_poly.entity_id
_entity_poly.type
_entity_poly.pdbx_seq_one_letter_code
_entity_poly.pdbx_strand_id
1 'polypeptide(L)'
;MAAQAWVTLTTNDTYAMGALVLAKSLRRSGTTKPLHILVTPGVSEGMRLNLAGAYDSLTIVDVLDSKDEANLALIQRPELGVTFTKLHCWLLNQYQKCVFLDADCLVLQNADELFNYPELSAAPDVGWPDIFNSGVFVFVPSKDTFDKLIDCALTQGSFDGKNEYLKT
;
A
#
# COMPACT_ATOMS: atom_id res chain seq x y z
N MET A 1 -2.56 -22.65 -7.77
CA MET A 1 -1.50 -21.76 -7.26
C MET A 1 -2.18 -20.60 -6.59
N ALA A 2 -1.75 -20.25 -5.38
CA ALA A 2 -2.34 -19.12 -4.70
C ALA A 2 -1.83 -17.80 -5.28
N ALA A 3 -2.71 -16.80 -5.32
CA ALA A 3 -2.42 -15.55 -5.99
C ALA A 3 -1.43 -14.70 -5.16
N GLN A 4 -0.43 -14.14 -5.85
CA GLN A 4 0.50 -13.13 -5.35
C GLN A 4 0.26 -11.85 -6.14
N ALA A 5 0.51 -10.66 -5.59
CA ALA A 5 0.33 -9.41 -6.33
C ALA A 5 1.32 -8.31 -5.97
N TRP A 6 1.62 -7.45 -6.94
CA TRP A 6 2.16 -6.12 -6.65
C TRP A 6 0.99 -5.22 -6.20
N VAL A 7 1.18 -4.47 -5.12
CA VAL A 7 0.16 -3.59 -4.56
C VAL A 7 0.71 -2.17 -4.51
N THR A 8 -0.11 -1.19 -4.87
CA THR A 8 0.20 0.23 -4.65
C THR A 8 -1.05 0.98 -4.17
N LEU A 9 -0.88 2.22 -3.74
CA LEU A 9 -1.94 3.10 -3.28
C LEU A 9 -1.86 4.45 -4.00
N THR A 10 -3.01 5.00 -4.37
CA THR A 10 -3.14 6.41 -4.72
C THR A 10 -4.31 7.08 -4.01
N THR A 11 -4.07 8.30 -3.52
CA THR A 11 -5.04 9.09 -2.76
C THR A 11 -5.59 10.30 -3.53
N ASN A 12 -4.96 10.67 -4.64
CA ASN A 12 -5.39 11.78 -5.49
C ASN A 12 -4.83 11.64 -6.91
N ASP A 13 -5.27 12.50 -7.82
CA ASP A 13 -4.88 12.42 -9.24
C ASP A 13 -3.38 12.62 -9.48
N THR A 14 -2.69 13.37 -8.63
CA THR A 14 -1.24 13.59 -8.74
C THR A 14 -0.47 12.29 -8.48
N TYR A 15 -0.78 11.59 -7.39
CA TYR A 15 -0.18 10.27 -7.11
C TYR A 15 -0.66 9.20 -8.09
N ALA A 16 -1.87 9.33 -8.65
CA ALA A 16 -2.37 8.40 -9.65
C ALA A 16 -1.54 8.43 -10.95
N MET A 17 -0.96 9.57 -11.32
CA MET A 17 0.01 9.62 -12.41
C MET A 17 1.25 8.77 -12.11
N GLY A 18 1.77 8.84 -10.89
CA GLY A 18 2.87 7.99 -10.43
C GLY A 18 2.51 6.51 -10.50
N ALA A 19 1.32 6.13 -10.03
CA ALA A 19 0.81 4.77 -10.12
C ALA A 19 0.73 4.26 -11.58
N LEU A 20 0.25 5.08 -12.53
CA LEU A 20 0.25 4.71 -13.95
C LEU A 20 1.66 4.44 -14.49
N VAL A 21 2.65 5.26 -14.11
CA VAL A 21 4.06 5.06 -14.45
C VAL A 21 4.59 3.77 -13.83
N LEU A 22 4.29 3.52 -12.55
CA LEU A 22 4.67 2.32 -11.83
C LEU A 22 4.12 1.06 -12.53
N ALA A 23 2.82 1.02 -12.83
CA ALA A 23 2.21 -0.10 -13.56
C ALA A 23 2.91 -0.36 -14.89
N LYS A 24 3.18 0.70 -15.67
CA LYS A 24 3.89 0.58 -16.94
C LYS A 24 5.31 0.03 -16.76
N SER A 25 6.03 0.48 -15.74
CA SER A 25 7.39 0.05 -15.44
C SER A 25 7.46 -1.42 -15.02
N LEU A 26 6.54 -1.87 -14.17
CA LEU A 26 6.38 -3.28 -13.77
C LEU A 26 6.12 -4.17 -14.99
N ARG A 27 5.14 -3.81 -15.84
CA ARG A 27 4.86 -4.55 -17.07
C ARG A 27 6.03 -4.58 -18.03
N ARG A 28 6.74 -3.45 -18.19
CA ARG A 28 7.93 -3.36 -19.07
C ARG A 28 9.10 -4.20 -18.54
N SER A 29 9.23 -4.33 -17.22
CA SER A 29 10.22 -5.20 -16.60
C SER A 29 9.91 -6.70 -16.77
N GLY A 30 8.72 -7.04 -17.28
CA GLY A 30 8.31 -8.42 -17.55
C GLY A 30 7.77 -9.16 -16.33
N THR A 31 7.21 -8.46 -15.34
CA THR A 31 6.57 -9.15 -14.20
C THR A 31 5.45 -10.07 -14.68
N THR A 32 5.39 -11.25 -14.07
CA THR A 32 4.32 -12.23 -14.29
C THR A 32 3.19 -12.10 -13.28
N LYS A 33 3.37 -11.25 -12.26
CA LYS A 33 2.44 -11.11 -11.15
C LYS A 33 1.34 -10.10 -11.50
N PRO A 34 0.10 -10.31 -11.01
CA PRO A 34 -0.95 -9.33 -11.15
C PRO A 34 -0.63 -8.04 -10.39
N LEU A 35 -1.20 -6.95 -10.87
CA LEU A 35 -1.09 -5.61 -10.30
C LEU A 35 -2.42 -5.23 -9.65
N HIS A 36 -2.38 -4.86 -8.38
CA HIS A 36 -3.52 -4.38 -7.61
C HIS A 36 -3.28 -2.94 -7.18
N ILE A 37 -4.29 -2.08 -7.32
CA ILE A 37 -4.24 -0.72 -6.81
C ILE A 37 -5.35 -0.42 -5.81
N LEU A 38 -4.97 0.18 -4.69
CA LEU A 38 -5.88 0.81 -3.75
C LEU A 38 -6.10 2.27 -4.17
N VAL A 39 -7.34 2.73 -4.14
CA VAL A 39 -7.73 4.07 -4.58
C VAL A 39 -8.67 4.71 -3.57
N THR A 40 -8.42 5.94 -3.17
CA THR A 40 -9.40 6.67 -2.32
C THR A 40 -10.47 7.38 -3.16
N PRO A 41 -11.60 7.79 -2.56
CA PRO A 41 -12.58 8.65 -3.22
C PRO A 41 -12.02 9.96 -3.79
N GLY A 42 -10.87 10.43 -3.29
CA GLY A 42 -10.20 11.66 -3.73
C GLY A 42 -9.59 11.60 -5.15
N VAL A 43 -9.55 10.42 -5.78
CA VAL A 43 -9.15 10.27 -7.19
C VAL A 43 -10.36 10.52 -8.08
N SER A 44 -10.19 11.28 -9.17
CA SER A 44 -11.27 11.57 -10.11
C SER A 44 -11.76 10.31 -10.83
N GLU A 45 -13.01 10.32 -11.28
CA GLU A 45 -13.57 9.19 -12.03
C GLU A 45 -12.79 8.90 -13.32
N GLY A 46 -12.42 9.94 -14.08
CA GLY A 46 -11.59 9.79 -15.27
C GLY A 46 -10.25 9.14 -14.98
N MET A 47 -9.62 9.50 -13.86
CA MET A 47 -8.37 8.87 -13.43
C MET A 47 -8.58 7.42 -12.97
N ARG A 48 -9.67 7.11 -12.26
CA ARG A 48 -10.03 5.72 -11.91
C ARG A 48 -10.20 4.83 -13.14
N LEU A 49 -10.81 5.34 -14.21
CA LEU A 49 -10.94 4.60 -15.47
C LEU A 49 -9.57 4.31 -16.10
N ASN A 50 -8.66 5.28 -16.10
CA ASN A 50 -7.29 5.06 -16.58
C ASN A 50 -6.55 4.01 -15.74
N LEU A 51 -6.69 4.06 -14.42
CA LEU A 51 -6.09 3.08 -13.51
C LEU A 51 -6.68 1.67 -13.73
N ALA A 52 -8.00 1.55 -13.91
CA ALA A 52 -8.65 0.28 -14.21
C ALA A 52 -8.17 -0.34 -15.54
N GLY A 53 -7.68 0.47 -16.49
CA GLY A 53 -7.04 -0.02 -17.71
C GLY A 53 -5.58 -0.45 -17.55
N ALA A 54 -4.90 -0.01 -16.49
CA ALA A 54 -3.47 -0.28 -16.25
C ALA A 54 -3.23 -1.41 -15.22
N TYR A 55 -4.18 -1.63 -14.31
CA TYR A 55 -4.12 -2.60 -13.22
C TYR A 55 -5.09 -3.76 -13.44
N ASP A 56 -4.76 -4.95 -12.92
CA ASP A 56 -5.65 -6.13 -13.02
C ASP A 56 -6.78 -6.08 -12.00
N SER A 57 -6.61 -5.31 -10.93
CA SER A 57 -7.59 -5.17 -9.85
C SER A 57 -7.49 -3.78 -9.23
N LEU A 58 -8.64 -3.21 -8.89
CA LEU A 58 -8.78 -1.90 -8.26
C LEU A 58 -9.74 -2.01 -7.09
N THR A 59 -9.31 -1.59 -5.90
CA THR A 59 -10.16 -1.53 -4.70
C THR A 59 -10.30 -0.08 -4.27
N ILE A 60 -11.53 0.38 -4.09
CA ILE A 60 -11.79 1.69 -3.49
C ILE A 60 -11.71 1.54 -1.97
N VAL A 61 -10.86 2.36 -1.34
CA VAL A 61 -10.69 2.41 0.11
C VAL A 61 -11.21 3.77 0.59
N ASP A 62 -12.37 3.76 1.24
CA ASP A 62 -12.96 4.95 1.85
C ASP A 62 -12.81 4.90 3.38
N VAL A 63 -11.71 5.45 3.85
CA VAL A 63 -11.37 5.51 5.29
C VAL A 63 -12.28 6.50 6.05
N LEU A 64 -12.96 7.41 5.34
CA LEU A 64 -13.85 8.39 5.95
C LEU A 64 -15.32 7.92 5.99
N ASP A 65 -15.65 6.76 5.41
CA ASP A 65 -16.97 6.17 5.58
C ASP A 65 -17.12 5.70 7.03
N SER A 66 -17.84 6.50 7.81
CA SER A 66 -18.08 6.43 9.27
C SER A 66 -18.69 5.13 9.82
N LYS A 67 -18.73 4.05 9.04
CA LYS A 67 -19.35 2.77 9.42
C LYS A 67 -18.45 1.85 10.25
N ASP A 68 -17.17 2.14 10.35
CA ASP A 68 -16.20 1.32 11.08
C ASP A 68 -15.67 2.05 12.33
N GLU A 69 -15.55 1.34 13.47
CA GLU A 69 -15.05 1.94 14.72
C GLU A 69 -13.60 2.45 14.55
N ALA A 70 -12.80 1.78 13.72
CA ALA A 70 -11.47 2.24 13.32
C ALA A 70 -11.52 3.59 12.59
N ASN A 71 -12.55 3.83 11.77
CA ASN A 71 -12.74 5.08 11.03
C ASN A 71 -13.16 6.23 11.97
N LEU A 72 -13.86 5.95 13.07
CA LEU A 72 -14.18 6.95 14.09
C LEU A 72 -12.93 7.41 14.86
N ALA A 73 -12.01 6.49 15.15
CA ALA A 73 -10.74 6.83 15.78
C ALA A 73 -9.84 7.67 14.84
N LEU A 74 -9.91 7.42 13.54
CA LEU A 74 -9.28 8.19 12.47
C LEU A 74 -9.77 9.63 12.37
N ILE A 75 -11.06 9.89 12.62
CA ILE A 75 -11.60 11.27 12.66
C ILE A 75 -10.85 12.11 13.72
N GLN A 76 -10.35 11.49 14.79
CA GLN A 76 -9.61 12.16 15.85
C GLN A 76 -8.13 12.38 15.51
N ARG A 77 -7.63 11.81 14.41
CA ARG A 77 -6.23 11.83 13.95
C ARG A 77 -6.14 12.03 12.42
N PRO A 78 -6.63 13.17 11.88
CA PRO A 78 -6.73 13.40 10.44
C PRO A 78 -5.38 13.33 9.71
N GLU A 79 -4.28 13.60 10.40
CA GLU A 79 -2.92 13.47 9.89
C GLU A 79 -2.54 12.03 9.51
N LEU A 80 -3.30 11.03 9.96
CA LEU A 80 -3.01 9.61 9.74
C LEU A 80 -3.79 8.98 8.60
N GLY A 81 -4.69 9.73 7.96
CA GLY A 81 -5.60 9.21 6.93
C GLY A 81 -4.87 8.46 5.81
N VAL A 82 -3.73 8.98 5.33
CA VAL A 82 -2.95 8.33 4.26
C VAL A 82 -2.32 7.03 4.72
N THR A 83 -1.72 7.00 5.92
CA THR A 83 -1.13 5.77 6.45
C THR A 83 -2.20 4.71 6.68
N PHE A 84 -3.32 5.06 7.30
CA PHE A 84 -4.38 4.08 7.53
C PHE A 84 -4.94 3.52 6.23
N THR A 85 -5.08 4.38 5.20
CA THR A 85 -5.44 3.91 3.85
C THR A 85 -4.41 2.90 3.32
N LYS A 86 -3.11 3.14 3.53
CA LYS A 86 -2.03 2.22 3.13
C LYS A 86 -2.13 0.87 3.85
N LEU A 87 -2.46 0.85 5.14
CA LEU A 87 -2.63 -0.39 5.92
C LEU A 87 -3.74 -1.31 5.37
N HIS A 88 -4.73 -0.79 4.65
CA HIS A 88 -5.77 -1.61 4.04
C HIS A 88 -5.22 -2.61 3.00
N CYS A 89 -3.96 -2.50 2.59
CA CYS A 89 -3.32 -3.54 1.78
C CYS A 89 -3.30 -4.91 2.49
N TRP A 90 -3.25 -4.95 3.84
CA TRP A 90 -3.37 -6.19 4.62
C TRP A 90 -4.77 -6.83 4.58
N LEU A 91 -5.80 -6.11 4.13
CA LEU A 91 -7.15 -6.66 3.98
C LEU A 91 -7.36 -7.37 2.63
N LEU A 92 -6.35 -7.39 1.75
CA LEU A 92 -6.40 -8.06 0.45
C LEU A 92 -6.24 -9.59 0.58
N ASN A 93 -7.08 -10.22 1.39
CA ASN A 93 -7.04 -11.65 1.76
C ASN A 93 -7.24 -12.62 0.58
N GLN A 94 -7.57 -12.12 -0.61
CA GLN A 94 -7.55 -12.90 -1.85
C GLN A 94 -6.13 -13.27 -2.31
N TYR A 95 -5.10 -12.61 -1.79
CA TYR A 95 -3.70 -12.91 -2.06
C TYR A 95 -3.02 -13.58 -0.85
N GLN A 96 -2.08 -14.48 -1.12
CA GLN A 96 -1.28 -15.12 -0.07
C GLN A 96 0.03 -14.37 0.24
N LYS A 97 0.48 -13.51 -0.67
CA LYS A 97 1.66 -12.68 -0.49
C LYS A 97 1.63 -11.52 -1.46
N CYS A 98 2.00 -10.35 -0.97
CA CYS A 98 2.05 -9.14 -1.76
C CYS A 98 3.40 -8.43 -1.59
N VAL A 99 3.75 -7.64 -2.60
CA VAL A 99 4.83 -6.65 -2.48
C VAL A 99 4.21 -5.29 -2.67
N PHE A 100 4.30 -4.45 -1.65
CA PHE A 100 3.83 -3.09 -1.70
C PHE A 100 4.90 -2.19 -2.34
N LEU A 101 4.47 -1.27 -3.19
CA LEU A 101 5.29 -0.20 -3.77
C LEU A 101 4.53 1.12 -3.64
N ASP A 102 5.14 2.15 -3.05
CA ASP A 102 4.59 3.50 -3.10
C ASP A 102 4.49 3.99 -4.56
N ALA A 103 3.51 4.84 -4.84
CA ALA A 103 3.22 5.30 -6.21
C ALA A 103 4.32 6.18 -6.83
N ASP A 104 5.30 6.61 -6.03
CA ASP A 104 6.51 7.32 -6.46
C ASP A 104 7.71 6.40 -6.74
N CYS A 105 7.53 5.07 -6.65
CA CYS A 105 8.52 4.09 -7.06
C CYS A 105 8.57 3.92 -8.60
N LEU A 106 9.75 3.58 -9.11
CA LEU A 106 9.96 3.21 -10.51
C LEU A 106 10.73 1.88 -10.61
N VAL A 107 10.15 0.89 -11.30
CA VAL A 107 10.77 -0.41 -11.48
C VAL A 107 11.65 -0.43 -12.73
N LEU A 108 12.96 -0.61 -12.53
CA LEU A 108 13.95 -0.58 -13.60
C LEU A 108 14.23 -1.96 -14.20
N GLN A 109 14.11 -3.01 -13.39
CA GLN A 109 14.35 -4.41 -13.76
C GLN A 109 13.32 -5.30 -13.07
N ASN A 110 13.15 -6.53 -13.59
CA ASN A 110 12.25 -7.48 -12.97
C ASN A 110 12.69 -7.75 -11.52
N ALA A 111 11.74 -7.78 -10.60
CA ALA A 111 11.97 -7.99 -9.19
C ALA A 111 10.98 -9.03 -8.61
N ASP A 112 10.50 -9.97 -9.43
CA ASP A 112 9.55 -11.01 -9.00
C ASP A 112 10.16 -11.94 -7.92
N GLU A 113 11.49 -11.94 -7.73
CA GLU A 113 12.15 -12.63 -6.63
C GLU A 113 11.78 -12.08 -5.25
N LEU A 114 11.28 -10.83 -5.14
CA LEU A 114 10.82 -10.26 -3.88
C LEU A 114 9.71 -11.10 -3.22
N PHE A 115 8.92 -11.82 -4.02
CA PHE A 115 7.88 -12.72 -3.50
C PHE A 115 8.44 -13.97 -2.80
N ASN A 116 9.75 -14.22 -2.84
CA ASN A 116 10.38 -15.31 -2.10
C ASN A 116 10.71 -14.93 -0.65
N TYR A 117 10.74 -13.64 -0.31
CA TYR A 117 11.04 -13.17 1.03
C TYR A 117 9.83 -13.34 1.99
N PRO A 118 10.09 -13.51 3.31
CA PRO A 118 9.03 -13.58 4.31
C PRO A 118 8.44 -12.19 4.64
N GLU A 119 7.26 -12.18 5.26
CA GLU A 119 6.80 -10.99 5.97
C GLU A 119 7.57 -10.87 7.31
N LEU A 120 8.02 -9.70 7.74
CA LEU A 120 8.12 -8.42 7.01
C LEU A 120 9.52 -8.30 6.41
N SER A 121 9.63 -7.98 5.11
CA SER A 121 10.92 -7.70 4.46
C SER A 121 10.89 -6.36 3.76
N ALA A 122 11.86 -5.50 4.06
CA ALA A 122 11.99 -4.15 3.52
C ALA A 122 13.47 -3.72 3.47
N ALA A 123 13.77 -2.68 2.69
CA ALA A 123 15.13 -2.11 2.64
C ALA A 123 15.37 -1.15 3.82
N PRO A 124 16.61 -1.01 4.34
CA PRO A 124 16.92 -0.02 5.37
C PRO A 124 16.66 1.41 4.88
N ASP A 125 16.26 2.30 5.78
CA ASP A 125 16.15 3.72 5.49
C ASP A 125 17.54 4.37 5.41
N VAL A 126 17.70 5.38 4.54
CA VAL A 126 18.98 6.05 4.32
C VAL A 126 19.39 6.91 5.51
N GLY A 127 18.42 7.49 6.24
CA GLY A 127 18.70 8.39 7.36
C GLY A 127 19.07 7.64 8.63
N TRP A 128 18.31 6.61 8.96
CA TRP A 128 18.51 5.79 10.16
C TRP A 128 18.43 4.31 9.78
N PRO A 129 19.54 3.56 9.76
CA PRO A 129 19.57 2.22 9.18
C PRO A 129 18.88 1.15 10.04
N ASP A 130 18.62 1.42 11.33
CA ASP A 130 17.87 0.50 12.20
C ASP A 130 16.36 0.56 11.98
N ILE A 131 15.90 1.44 11.08
CA ILE A 131 14.53 1.44 10.58
C ILE A 131 14.55 1.17 9.08
N PHE A 132 13.47 0.60 8.54
CA PHE A 132 13.38 0.28 7.12
C PHE A 132 12.56 1.32 6.37
N ASN A 133 12.80 1.56 5.08
CA ASN A 133 11.95 2.43 4.27
C ASN A 133 10.61 1.75 3.94
N SER A 134 9.49 2.43 4.19
CA SER A 134 8.15 1.85 3.96
C SER A 134 7.67 1.93 2.50
N GLY A 135 8.49 2.46 1.59
CA GLY A 135 8.16 2.61 0.18
C GLY A 135 8.13 1.28 -0.58
N VAL A 136 8.89 0.28 -0.11
CA VAL A 136 8.91 -1.06 -0.68
C VAL A 136 8.96 -2.08 0.44
N PHE A 137 7.97 -2.97 0.52
CA PHE A 137 7.99 -4.06 1.48
C PHE A 137 7.18 -5.28 1.04
N VAL A 138 7.59 -6.45 1.53
CA VAL A 138 6.94 -7.74 1.33
C VAL A 138 6.07 -8.05 2.54
N PHE A 139 4.80 -8.40 2.31
CA PHE A 139 3.84 -8.66 3.36
C PHE A 139 2.88 -9.80 2.99
N VAL A 140 2.18 -10.33 3.99
CA VAL A 140 1.16 -11.36 3.89
C VAL A 140 -0.17 -10.75 4.35
N PRO A 141 -1.16 -10.56 3.44
CA PRO A 141 -2.48 -10.07 3.82
C PRO A 141 -3.09 -10.91 4.95
N SER A 142 -3.57 -10.22 5.99
CA SER A 142 -4.08 -10.80 7.21
C SER A 142 -4.90 -9.76 7.96
N LYS A 143 -6.18 -10.06 8.21
CA LYS A 143 -7.04 -9.21 9.04
C LYS A 143 -6.46 -9.05 10.45
N ASP A 144 -5.95 -10.12 11.04
CA ASP A 144 -5.36 -10.08 12.38
C ASP A 144 -4.13 -9.16 12.44
N THR A 145 -3.32 -9.13 11.38
CA THR A 145 -2.17 -8.21 11.28
C THR A 145 -2.65 -6.77 11.11
N PHE A 146 -3.66 -6.54 10.26
CA PHE A 146 -4.29 -5.23 10.11
C PHE A 146 -4.81 -4.70 11.45
N ASP A 147 -5.60 -5.48 12.19
CA ASP A 147 -6.18 -5.07 13.46
C ASP A 147 -5.10 -4.68 14.48
N LYS A 148 -4.00 -5.44 14.54
CA LYS A 148 -2.84 -5.13 15.41
C LYS A 148 -2.12 -3.85 14.99
N LEU A 149 -1.96 -3.61 13.68
CA LEU A 149 -1.34 -2.40 13.16
C LEU A 149 -2.20 -1.16 13.45
N ILE A 150 -3.52 -1.29 13.34
CA ILE A 150 -4.48 -0.24 13.70
C ILE A 150 -4.42 0.06 15.21
N ASP A 151 -4.46 -0.97 16.05
CA ASP A 151 -4.37 -0.81 17.51
C ASP A 151 -3.05 -0.14 17.91
N CYS A 152 -1.92 -0.54 17.30
CA CYS A 152 -0.63 0.11 17.50
C CYS A 152 -0.66 1.60 17.10
N ALA A 153 -1.21 1.91 15.91
CA ALA A 153 -1.30 3.29 15.42
C ALA A 153 -2.16 4.19 16.32
N LEU A 154 -3.24 3.64 16.91
CA LEU A 154 -4.13 4.38 17.81
C LEU A 154 -3.54 4.56 19.21
N THR A 155 -2.84 3.55 19.73
CA THR A 155 -2.31 3.57 21.11
C THR A 155 -0.96 4.28 21.23
N GLN A 156 -0.08 4.14 20.24
CA GLN A 156 1.29 4.66 20.30
C GLN A 156 1.51 5.91 19.43
N GLY A 157 0.68 6.14 18.39
CA GLY A 157 0.88 7.22 17.42
C GLY A 157 2.11 7.01 16.51
N SER A 158 2.41 7.99 15.63
CA SER A 158 3.70 8.06 14.91
C SER A 158 4.69 8.89 15.69
N PHE A 159 5.93 8.39 15.79
CA PHE A 159 7.02 9.05 16.49
C PHE A 159 7.48 10.37 15.82
N ASP A 160 7.32 10.51 14.50
CA ASP A 160 7.91 11.64 13.74
C ASP A 160 6.87 12.57 13.06
N GLY A 161 5.57 12.31 13.25
CA GLY A 161 4.50 13.08 12.60
C GLY A 161 4.50 12.97 11.06
N LYS A 162 5.29 12.05 10.48
CA LYS A 162 5.29 11.66 9.07
C LYS A 162 4.95 10.15 8.95
N ASN A 163 4.59 9.76 7.74
CA ASN A 163 3.93 8.49 7.38
C ASN A 163 4.85 7.26 7.55
N GLU A 164 5.15 6.79 8.76
CA GLU A 164 5.99 5.58 8.92
C GLU A 164 5.56 4.66 10.08
N TYR A 165 4.40 4.00 9.91
CA TYR A 165 3.78 3.10 10.91
C TYR A 165 4.20 1.63 10.84
N LEU A 166 5.15 1.30 9.97
CA LEU A 166 5.57 -0.10 9.79
C LEU A 166 6.83 -0.44 10.59
N LYS A 167 7.58 0.54 11.09
CA LYS A 167 8.90 0.33 11.71
C LYS A 167 8.77 -0.07 13.19
N THR A 168 8.52 -1.35 13.46
CA THR A 168 8.87 -1.97 14.75
C THR A 168 10.31 -2.44 14.74
#